data_AF-A0A9W7AFA2-F1
#
_entry.id   AF-A0A9W7AFA2-F1
#
_cell.length_a   1.000
_cell.length_b   1.000
_cell.length_c   1.000
_cell.angle_alpha   90.00
_cell.angle_beta   90.00
_cell.angle_gamma   90.00
#
_symmetry.space_group_name_H-M   'P 1'
#
loop_
_entity.id
_entity.type
_entity.pdbx_description
1 polymer ?
#
loop_
_entity_poly.entity_id
_entity_poly.type
_entity_poly.pdbx_seq_one_letter_code
_entity_poly.pdbx_strand_id
1 'polypeptide(L)'
;MKSFFRVIALFAALASPAHGLQKPSSSAFTPALKVRGGVSAGDAAHFGTLGLNAMVGVPATLAPEKFFEGNFPGDAWPTFWNKCSPEARNQLMIMTRFFGSAVSVVGVLQHFSRGVIDDSVYFSILAGSQIWFALLQFCFAAPISVAPKTNYIYGAINVVIAALAIMARTA
;
A
#
# COMPACT_ATOMS: atom_id res chain seq x y z
N MET A 1 17.47 13.60 11.57
CA MET A 1 16.33 14.54 11.62
C MET A 1 16.22 15.49 10.42
N LYS A 2 17.29 16.14 9.93
CA LYS A 2 17.17 17.08 8.79
C LYS A 2 16.68 16.45 7.48
N SER A 3 16.99 15.17 7.23
CA SER A 3 16.49 14.43 6.06
C SER A 3 15.01 14.03 6.16
N PHE A 4 14.48 13.90 7.39
CA PHE A 4 13.09 13.51 7.67
C PHE A 4 12.11 14.63 7.28
N PHE A 5 12.44 15.88 7.60
CA PHE A 5 11.64 17.04 7.19
C PHE A 5 11.65 17.27 5.68
N ARG A 6 12.74 16.93 4.98
CA ARG A 6 12.82 17.05 3.52
C ARG A 6 11.93 16.02 2.81
N VAL A 7 11.84 14.82 3.37
CA VAL A 7 10.98 13.74 2.87
C VAL A 7 9.50 14.08 3.13
N ILE A 8 9.14 14.56 4.33
CA ILE A 8 7.77 15.03 4.63
C ILE A 8 7.39 16.25 3.79
N ALA A 9 8.29 17.20 3.57
CA ALA A 9 8.04 18.37 2.72
C ALA A 9 7.86 17.98 1.25
N LEU A 10 8.65 17.03 0.74
CA LEU A 10 8.46 16.48 -0.60
C LEU A 10 7.11 15.77 -0.72
N PHE A 11 6.67 15.06 0.33
CA PHE A 11 5.37 14.39 0.34
C PHE A 11 4.18 15.33 0.52
N ALA A 12 4.29 16.41 1.29
CA ALA A 12 3.27 17.46 1.39
C ALA A 12 3.13 18.24 0.07
N ALA A 13 4.24 18.44 -0.65
CA ALA A 13 4.25 19.03 -1.98
C ALA A 13 3.59 18.11 -3.03
N LEU A 14 3.76 16.77 -2.89
CA LEU A 14 3.13 15.78 -3.77
C LEU A 14 1.66 15.50 -3.43
N ALA A 15 1.25 15.66 -2.16
CA ALA A 15 -0.12 15.49 -1.67
C ALA A 15 -1.04 16.69 -1.92
N SER A 16 -0.51 17.81 -2.41
CA SER A 16 -1.33 18.93 -2.87
C SER A 16 -1.81 18.68 -4.30
N PRO A 17 -3.12 18.48 -4.48
CA PRO A 17 -3.79 19.30 -5.49
C PRO A 17 -5.21 19.72 -5.10
N ALA A 18 -5.60 20.92 -5.57
CA ALA A 18 -6.93 21.28 -6.09
C ALA A 18 -7.37 22.70 -5.69
N HIS A 19 -6.82 23.72 -6.35
CA HIS A 19 -7.65 24.83 -6.80
C HIS A 19 -7.79 24.67 -8.30
N GLY A 20 -9.00 24.38 -8.77
CA GLY A 20 -9.28 24.20 -10.20
C GLY A 20 -10.27 23.09 -10.45
N LEU A 21 -11.55 23.35 -10.16
CA LEU A 21 -12.68 22.66 -10.77
C LEU A 21 -12.74 23.04 -12.25
N GLN A 22 -11.80 22.56 -13.06
CA GLN A 22 -11.92 22.59 -14.51
C GLN A 22 -10.91 21.63 -15.12
N LYS A 23 -11.43 20.68 -15.89
CA LYS A 23 -10.67 19.76 -16.73
C LYS A 23 -9.87 20.57 -17.76
N PRO A 24 -8.53 20.63 -17.69
CA PRO A 24 -7.76 21.19 -18.79
C PRO A 24 -7.84 20.21 -19.96
N SER A 25 -8.07 20.74 -21.16
CA SER A 25 -7.98 19.97 -22.39
C SER A 25 -6.58 19.38 -22.54
N SER A 26 -6.55 18.15 -23.02
CA SER A 26 -5.41 17.29 -23.33
C SER A 26 -4.08 18.00 -23.60
N SER A 27 -3.00 17.56 -22.93
CA SER A 27 -1.65 17.70 -23.45
C SER A 27 -0.73 16.56 -23.00
N ALA A 28 -0.49 15.66 -23.95
CA ALA A 28 0.77 14.98 -24.26
C ALA A 28 1.77 14.71 -23.13
N PHE A 29 1.81 13.45 -22.64
CA PHE A 29 2.99 12.59 -22.59
C PHE A 29 2.64 11.22 -21.97
N THR A 30 2.12 10.27 -22.76
CA THR A 30 2.36 8.83 -22.51
C THR A 30 2.18 7.93 -23.75
N PRO A 31 2.88 8.14 -24.89
CA PRO A 31 2.85 7.17 -25.98
C PRO A 31 3.56 5.85 -25.62
N ALA A 32 4.50 5.85 -24.67
CA ALA A 32 5.32 4.67 -24.37
C ALA A 32 4.60 3.53 -23.62
N LEU A 33 3.44 3.79 -23.00
CA LEU A 33 2.63 2.77 -22.30
C LEU A 33 1.45 2.24 -23.14
N LYS A 34 1.17 2.84 -24.32
CA LYS A 34 0.09 2.39 -25.22
C LYS A 34 0.53 1.45 -26.34
N VAL A 35 1.83 1.25 -26.54
CA VAL A 35 2.35 0.38 -27.62
C VAL A 35 2.29 -1.09 -27.19
N ARG A 36 1.10 -1.72 -27.33
CA ARG A 36 0.79 -3.18 -27.40
C ARG A 36 -0.56 -3.56 -26.74
N GLY A 37 -1.55 -2.66 -26.72
CA GLY A 37 -2.83 -2.94 -26.03
C GLY A 37 -2.66 -3.13 -24.51
N GLY A 38 -1.64 -2.48 -23.94
CA GLY A 38 -1.06 -2.77 -22.63
C GLY A 38 -1.77 -2.11 -21.44
N VAL A 39 -1.57 -2.74 -20.29
CA VAL A 39 -1.96 -2.26 -18.95
C VAL A 39 -1.42 -0.85 -18.75
N SER A 40 -2.30 0.14 -18.50
CA SER A 40 -1.86 1.50 -18.21
C SER A 40 -1.16 1.58 -16.85
N ALA A 41 -0.37 2.64 -16.61
CA ALA A 41 0.19 2.87 -15.28
C ALA A 41 -0.91 2.97 -14.20
N GLY A 42 -2.07 3.53 -14.56
CA GLY A 42 -3.23 3.61 -13.69
C GLY A 42 -3.85 2.24 -13.38
N ASP A 43 -3.95 1.36 -14.38
CA ASP A 43 -4.43 -0.01 -14.16
C ASP A 43 -3.45 -0.81 -13.30
N ALA A 44 -2.14 -0.69 -13.57
CA ALA A 44 -1.11 -1.34 -12.77
C ALA A 44 -1.11 -0.85 -11.32
N ALA A 45 -1.31 0.45 -11.08
CA ALA A 45 -1.43 1.00 -9.74
C ALA A 45 -2.71 0.51 -9.05
N HIS A 46 -3.86 0.59 -9.73
CA HIS A 46 -5.15 0.18 -9.20
C HIS A 46 -5.17 -1.31 -8.84
N PHE A 47 -4.92 -2.19 -9.82
CA PHE A 47 -4.96 -3.63 -9.62
C PHE A 47 -3.78 -4.14 -8.80
N GLY A 48 -2.63 -3.45 -8.84
CA GLY A 48 -1.50 -3.72 -7.95
C GLY A 48 -1.87 -3.54 -6.48
N THR A 49 -2.51 -2.41 -6.13
CA THR A 49 -3.00 -2.20 -4.77
C THR A 49 -4.10 -3.18 -4.39
N LEU A 50 -5.06 -3.47 -5.28
CA LEU A 50 -6.10 -4.47 -5.00
C LEU A 50 -5.49 -5.86 -4.73
N GLY A 51 -4.51 -6.27 -5.53
CA GLY A 51 -3.77 -7.51 -5.33
C GLY A 51 -3.05 -7.54 -3.99
N LEU A 52 -2.36 -6.46 -3.62
CA LEU A 52 -1.69 -6.35 -2.32
C LEU A 52 -2.68 -6.43 -1.15
N ASN A 53 -3.81 -5.71 -1.24
CA ASN A 53 -4.85 -5.75 -0.23
C ASN A 53 -5.49 -7.13 -0.11
N ALA A 54 -5.69 -7.86 -1.22
CA ALA A 54 -6.22 -9.22 -1.20
C ALA A 54 -5.24 -10.23 -0.60
N MET A 55 -3.95 -10.16 -0.96
CA MET A 55 -2.91 -11.06 -0.45
C MET A 55 -2.64 -10.90 1.05
N VAL A 56 -2.83 -9.69 1.59
CA VAL A 56 -2.61 -9.41 3.02
C VAL A 56 -3.92 -9.48 3.81
N GLY A 57 -4.96 -8.79 3.34
CA GLY A 57 -6.22 -8.61 4.06
C GLY A 57 -6.98 -9.90 4.28
N VAL A 58 -7.24 -10.66 3.22
CA VAL A 58 -8.08 -11.86 3.29
C VAL A 58 -7.45 -12.94 4.20
N PRO A 59 -6.16 -13.29 4.05
CA PRO A 59 -5.52 -14.25 4.95
C PRO A 59 -5.44 -13.75 6.40
N ALA A 60 -5.13 -12.47 6.64
CA ALA A 60 -5.08 -11.91 7.98
C ALA A 60 -6.46 -11.91 8.68
N THR A 61 -7.55 -11.72 7.93
CA THR A 61 -8.92 -11.85 8.45
C THR A 61 -9.30 -13.28 8.80
N LEU A 62 -9.08 -14.20 7.86
CA LEU A 62 -9.65 -15.54 7.95
C LEU A 62 -8.77 -16.54 8.73
N ALA A 63 -7.45 -16.41 8.59
CA ALA A 63 -6.48 -17.34 9.15
C ALA A 63 -5.17 -16.61 9.55
N PRO A 64 -5.22 -15.71 10.56
CA PRO A 64 -4.07 -14.90 10.95
C PRO A 64 -2.85 -15.75 11.35
N GLU A 65 -3.06 -16.94 11.92
CA GLU A 65 -1.98 -17.85 12.30
C GLU A 65 -1.19 -18.32 11.07
N LYS A 66 -1.89 -18.77 10.02
CA LYS A 66 -1.29 -19.18 8.74
C LYS A 66 -0.66 -18.00 8.00
N PHE A 67 -1.27 -16.82 8.11
CA PHE A 67 -0.71 -15.59 7.56
C PHE A 67 0.67 -15.30 8.18
N PHE A 68 0.81 -15.39 9.50
CA PHE A 68 2.11 -15.19 10.15
C PHE A 68 3.11 -16.28 9.81
N GLU A 69 2.72 -17.56 9.82
CA GLU A 69 3.59 -18.68 9.40
C GLU A 69 4.15 -18.48 7.99
N GLY A 70 3.35 -17.99 7.04
CA GLY A 70 3.80 -17.73 5.68
C GLY A 70 4.71 -16.51 5.53
N ASN A 71 4.64 -15.53 6.45
CA ASN A 71 5.40 -14.27 6.36
C ASN A 71 6.68 -14.27 7.23
N PHE A 72 6.80 -15.19 8.17
CA PHE A 72 7.94 -15.34 9.06
C PHE A 72 8.80 -16.53 8.61
N PRO A 73 10.08 -16.33 8.26
CA PRO A 73 10.91 -17.39 7.74
C PRO A 73 11.32 -18.38 8.84
N GLY A 74 11.29 -19.68 8.53
CA GLY A 74 11.78 -20.76 9.40
C GLY A 74 11.12 -20.73 10.78
N ASP A 75 11.93 -20.83 11.84
CA ASP A 75 11.45 -20.92 13.22
C ASP A 75 11.11 -19.55 13.87
N ALA A 76 11.15 -18.46 13.10
CA ALA A 76 10.94 -17.11 13.63
C ALA A 76 9.54 -16.95 14.23
N TRP A 77 8.50 -17.49 13.57
CA TRP A 77 7.13 -17.43 14.08
C TRP A 77 6.92 -18.32 15.32
N PRO A 78 7.26 -19.62 15.31
CA PRO A 78 7.18 -20.45 16.52
C PRO A 78 7.95 -19.86 17.70
N THR A 79 9.14 -19.31 17.46
CA THR A 79 9.97 -18.67 18.50
C THR A 79 9.30 -17.43 19.08
N PHE A 80 8.75 -16.57 18.22
CA PHE A 80 8.00 -15.38 18.65
C PHE A 80 6.75 -15.78 19.44
N TRP A 81 5.94 -16.69 18.88
CA TRP A 81 4.70 -17.18 19.49
C TRP A 81 4.95 -17.73 20.89
N ASN A 82 5.98 -18.57 21.05
CA ASN A 82 6.31 -19.21 22.32
C ASN A 82 6.76 -18.22 23.41
N LYS A 83 7.30 -17.05 23.03
CA LYS A 83 7.69 -15.99 23.97
C LYS A 83 6.51 -15.10 24.42
N CYS A 84 5.41 -15.08 23.68
CA CYS A 84 4.24 -14.29 24.03
C CYS A 84 3.42 -14.96 25.15
N SER A 85 2.87 -14.14 26.07
CA SER A 85 1.87 -14.61 27.02
C SER A 85 0.57 -15.03 26.30
N PRO A 86 -0.28 -15.85 26.91
CA PRO A 86 -1.59 -16.21 26.34
C PRO A 86 -2.43 -14.98 25.96
N GLU A 87 -2.43 -13.95 26.79
CA GLU A 87 -3.16 -12.70 26.54
C GLU A 87 -2.60 -11.95 25.34
N ALA A 88 -1.27 -11.84 25.24
CA ALA A 88 -0.60 -11.20 24.11
C ALA A 88 -0.88 -11.93 22.79
N ARG A 89 -0.89 -13.26 22.81
CA ARG A 89 -1.25 -14.10 21.64
C ARG A 89 -2.69 -13.84 21.20
N ASN A 90 -3.63 -13.82 22.14
CA ASN A 90 -5.04 -13.57 21.84
C ASN A 90 -5.25 -12.17 21.25
N GLN A 91 -4.63 -11.15 21.86
CA GLN A 91 -4.70 -9.77 21.35
C GLN A 91 -4.07 -9.63 19.96
N LEU A 92 -2.93 -10.27 19.71
CA LEU A 92 -2.30 -10.29 18.40
C LEU A 92 -3.25 -10.84 17.32
N MET A 93 -3.95 -11.95 17.61
CA MET A 93 -4.89 -12.53 16.65
C MET A 93 -6.12 -11.65 16.42
N ILE A 94 -6.69 -11.06 17.47
CA ILE A 94 -7.82 -10.12 17.35
C ILE A 94 -7.41 -8.91 16.51
N MET A 95 -6.27 -8.28 16.82
CA MET A 95 -5.78 -7.12 16.09
C MET A 95 -5.49 -7.47 14.62
N THR A 96 -4.89 -8.62 14.36
CA THR A 96 -4.58 -9.06 12.98
C THR A 96 -5.86 -9.26 12.17
N ARG A 97 -6.90 -9.88 12.74
CA ARG A 97 -8.21 -10.02 12.07
C ARG A 97 -8.88 -8.67 11.82
N PHE A 98 -8.78 -7.75 12.78
CA PHE A 98 -9.31 -6.40 12.62
C PHE A 98 -8.61 -5.66 11.47
N PHE A 99 -7.28 -5.63 11.46
CA PHE A 99 -6.51 -4.98 10.39
C PHE A 99 -6.72 -5.66 9.04
N GLY A 100 -6.73 -6.99 8.98
CA GLY A 100 -7.01 -7.74 7.76
C GLY A 100 -8.38 -7.39 7.18
N SER A 101 -9.39 -7.25 8.05
CA SER A 101 -10.76 -6.91 7.65
C SER A 101 -10.83 -5.48 7.13
N ALA A 102 -10.17 -4.55 7.81
CA ALA A 102 -10.10 -3.16 7.38
C ALA A 102 -9.42 -3.02 5.99
N VAL A 103 -8.30 -3.72 5.77
CA VAL A 103 -7.60 -3.74 4.48
C VAL A 103 -8.49 -4.33 3.37
N SER A 104 -9.22 -5.40 3.68
CA SER A 104 -10.15 -6.03 2.73
C SER A 104 -11.30 -5.08 2.35
N VAL A 105 -11.90 -4.40 3.33
CA VAL A 105 -12.95 -3.39 3.10
C VAL A 105 -12.41 -2.24 2.26
N VAL A 106 -11.21 -1.73 2.55
CA VAL A 106 -10.57 -0.68 1.75
C VAL A 106 -10.34 -1.14 0.31
N GLY A 107 -9.93 -2.39 0.10
CA GLY A 107 -9.82 -2.97 -1.25
C GLY A 107 -11.15 -2.96 -2.01
N VAL A 108 -12.25 -3.36 -1.37
CA VAL A 108 -13.59 -3.32 -1.95
C VAL A 108 -13.99 -1.88 -2.29
N LEU A 109 -13.83 -0.94 -1.35
CA LEU A 109 -14.15 0.47 -1.57
C LEU A 109 -13.31 1.07 -2.71
N GLN A 110 -12.02 0.74 -2.77
CA GLN A 110 -11.12 1.18 -3.82
C GLN A 110 -11.58 0.71 -5.20
N HIS A 111 -12.03 -0.54 -5.31
CA HIS A 111 -12.54 -1.12 -6.55
C HIS A 111 -13.74 -0.32 -7.08
N PHE A 112 -14.74 -0.08 -6.21
CA PHE A 112 -15.94 0.66 -6.59
C PHE A 112 -15.71 2.17 -6.77
N SER A 113 -14.69 2.75 -6.15
CA SER A 113 -14.37 4.18 -6.29
C SER A 113 -13.75 4.52 -7.65
N ARG A 114 -13.15 3.54 -8.34
CA ARG A 114 -12.54 3.73 -9.66
C ARG A 114 -13.63 4.05 -10.69
N GLY A 115 -13.48 5.17 -11.40
CA GLY A 115 -14.45 5.64 -12.39
C GLY A 115 -15.64 6.42 -11.82
N VAL A 116 -15.79 6.45 -10.49
CA VAL A 116 -16.73 7.35 -9.79
C VAL A 116 -16.03 8.65 -9.39
N ILE A 117 -14.78 8.55 -8.95
CA ILE A 117 -13.92 9.70 -8.61
C ILE A 117 -13.06 10.06 -9.82
N ASP A 118 -12.82 11.36 -10.03
CA ASP A 118 -11.89 11.85 -11.05
C ASP A 118 -10.49 11.20 -10.91
N ASP A 119 -9.89 10.82 -12.03
CA ASP A 119 -8.63 10.06 -12.06
C ASP A 119 -7.48 10.78 -11.34
N SER A 120 -7.39 12.10 -11.45
CA SER A 120 -6.34 12.87 -10.79
C SER A 120 -6.47 12.79 -9.26
N VAL A 121 -7.70 12.91 -8.75
CA VAL A 121 -7.99 12.80 -7.32
C VAL A 121 -7.79 11.36 -6.84
N TYR A 122 -8.35 10.40 -7.57
CA TYR A 122 -8.26 8.98 -7.26
C TYR A 122 -6.81 8.51 -7.13
N PHE A 123 -5.98 8.78 -8.14
CA PHE A 123 -4.58 8.36 -8.14
C PHE A 123 -3.72 9.17 -7.17
N SER A 124 -4.08 10.42 -6.86
CA SER A 124 -3.41 11.16 -5.78
C SER A 124 -3.64 10.52 -4.40
N ILE A 125 -4.87 10.11 -4.11
CA ILE A 125 -5.21 9.40 -2.87
C ILE A 125 -4.48 8.06 -2.82
N LEU A 126 -4.50 7.30 -3.91
CA LEU A 126 -3.83 6.01 -3.99
C LEU A 126 -2.31 6.18 -3.79
N ALA A 127 -1.67 7.12 -4.49
CA ALA A 127 -0.25 7.42 -4.33
C ALA A 127 0.10 7.78 -2.87
N GLY A 128 -0.66 8.70 -2.27
CA GLY A 128 -0.44 9.13 -0.88
C GLY A 128 -0.58 7.97 0.10
N SER A 129 -1.59 7.11 -0.07
CA SER A 129 -1.80 5.91 0.75
C SER A 129 -0.62 4.94 0.65
N GLN A 130 -0.17 4.64 -0.57
CA GLN A 130 0.93 3.70 -0.78
C GLN A 130 2.26 4.26 -0.26
N ILE A 131 2.51 5.56 -0.39
CA ILE A 131 3.66 6.23 0.24
C ILE A 131 3.62 6.08 1.76
N TRP A 132 2.47 6.31 2.37
CA TRP A 132 2.31 6.16 3.81
C TRP A 132 2.61 4.72 4.27
N PHE A 133 2.08 3.72 3.57
CA PHE A 133 2.40 2.33 3.86
C PHE A 133 3.88 2.02 3.65
N ALA A 134 4.52 2.51 2.58
CA ALA A 134 5.95 2.33 2.39
C ALA A 134 6.78 2.92 3.55
N LEU A 135 6.41 4.10 4.05
CA LEU A 135 7.05 4.71 5.21
C LEU A 135 6.86 3.88 6.48
N LEU A 136 5.65 3.36 6.73
CA LEU A 136 5.40 2.45 7.84
C LEU A 136 6.31 1.21 7.76
N GLN A 137 6.44 0.63 6.56
CA GLN A 137 7.29 -0.53 6.34
C GLN A 137 8.77 -0.24 6.58
N PHE A 138 9.30 0.84 6.01
CA PHE A 138 10.73 1.15 6.09
C PHE A 138 11.17 1.73 7.43
N CYS A 139 10.36 2.60 8.03
CA CYS A 139 10.76 3.40 9.19
C CYS A 139 10.33 2.80 10.53
N PHE A 140 9.33 1.91 10.53
CA PHE A 140 8.79 1.35 11.77
C PHE A 140 8.79 -0.17 11.77
N ALA A 141 8.19 -0.80 10.76
CA ALA A 141 8.02 -2.25 10.75
C ALA A 141 9.35 -2.99 10.54
N ALA A 142 10.16 -2.62 9.54
CA ALA A 142 11.43 -3.28 9.29
C ALA A 142 12.42 -3.17 10.48
N PRO A 143 12.62 -2.00 11.12
CA PRO A 143 13.54 -1.89 12.26
C PRO A 143 13.19 -2.74 13.48
N ILE A 144 11.91 -3.01 13.72
CA ILE A 144 11.45 -3.74 14.91
C ILE A 144 11.08 -5.21 14.62
N SER A 145 11.09 -5.61 13.35
CA SER A 145 10.67 -6.94 12.92
C SER A 145 11.78 -7.96 13.03
N VAL A 146 11.42 -9.19 13.40
CA VAL A 146 12.31 -10.37 13.29
C VAL A 146 12.52 -10.82 11.84
N ALA A 147 11.75 -10.28 10.89
CA ALA A 147 11.84 -10.54 9.45
C ALA A 147 11.91 -9.21 8.66
N PRO A 148 12.98 -8.42 8.84
CA PRO A 148 13.07 -7.07 8.26
C PRO A 148 13.03 -7.08 6.73
N LYS A 149 13.61 -8.09 6.08
CA LYS A 149 13.63 -8.23 4.62
C LYS A 149 12.23 -8.27 4.01
N THR A 150 11.29 -8.96 4.64
CA THR A 150 9.89 -9.04 4.20
C THR A 150 9.25 -7.64 4.19
N ASN A 151 9.46 -6.85 5.25
CA ASN A 151 8.96 -5.48 5.34
C ASN A 151 9.60 -4.56 4.29
N TYR A 152 10.91 -4.70 4.03
CA TYR A 152 11.57 -3.96 2.94
C TYR A 152 10.96 -4.27 1.56
N ILE A 153 10.65 -5.54 1.29
CA ILE A 153 9.99 -5.93 0.03
C ILE A 153 8.59 -5.31 -0.06
N TYR A 154 7.79 -5.40 0.99
CA TYR A 154 6.47 -4.75 1.04
C TYR A 154 6.57 -3.25 0.81
N GLY A 155 7.50 -2.57 1.49
CA GLY A 155 7.74 -1.14 1.31
C GLY A 155 8.12 -0.79 -0.13
N ALA A 156 9.00 -1.58 -0.77
CA ALA A 156 9.40 -1.36 -2.15
C ALA A 156 8.23 -1.51 -3.13
N ILE A 157 7.38 -2.53 -2.94
CA ILE A 157 6.18 -2.72 -3.77
C ILE A 157 5.25 -1.50 -3.65
N ASN A 158 5.01 -1.00 -2.43
CA ASN A 158 4.20 0.18 -2.20
C ASN A 158 4.80 1.43 -2.90
N VAL A 159 6.12 1.60 -2.89
CA VAL A 159 6.78 2.70 -3.64
C VAL A 159 6.55 2.58 -5.15
N VAL A 160 6.67 1.37 -5.71
CA VAL A 160 6.44 1.15 -7.15
C VAL A 160 5.00 1.49 -7.53
N ILE A 161 4.03 1.02 -6.74
CA ILE A 161 2.61 1.32 -6.96
C ILE A 161 2.36 2.83 -6.83
N ALA A 162 2.94 3.50 -5.84
CA ALA A 162 2.82 4.94 -5.68
C ALA A 162 3.37 5.70 -6.90
N ALA A 163 4.52 5.29 -7.43
CA ALA A 163 5.10 5.89 -8.62
C ALA A 163 4.18 5.73 -9.84
N LEU A 164 3.62 4.53 -10.04
CA LEU A 164 2.66 4.26 -11.12
C LEU A 164 1.39 5.11 -10.98
N ALA A 165 0.88 5.30 -9.75
CA ALA A 165 -0.26 6.16 -9.48
C ALA A 165 0.06 7.64 -9.77
N ILE A 166 1.23 8.13 -9.37
CA ILE A 166 1.67 9.50 -9.69
C ILE A 166 1.76 9.71 -11.21
N MET A 167 2.26 8.71 -11.96
CA MET A 167 2.29 8.77 -13.43
C MET A 167 0.87 8.81 -14.02
N ALA A 168 -0.07 8.09 -13.44
CA ALA A 168 -1.46 8.03 -13.89
C ALA A 168 -2.28 9.28 -13.53
N ARG A 169 -1.90 10.02 -12.48
CA ARG A 169 -2.54 11.29 -12.08
C ARG A 169 -2.46 12.35 -13.18
N THR A 170 -1.38 12.36 -13.98
CA THR A 170 -1.08 13.40 -14.97
C THR A 170 -1.47 13.04 -16.40
N ALA A 171 -2.08 11.87 -16.62
CA ALA A 171 -2.34 11.29 -17.93
C ALA A 171 -3.78 11.55 -18.41
#